data_AF-A0A1V4PN19-F1
#
_entry.id   AF-A0A1V4PN19-F1
#
_cell.length_a   1.000
_cell.length_b   1.000
_cell.length_c   1.000
_cell.angle_alpha   90.00
_cell.angle_beta   90.00
_cell.angle_gamma   90.00
#
_symmetry.space_group_name_H-M   'P 1'
#
loop_
_entity.id
_entity.type
_entity.pdbx_description
1 polymer ?
#
loop_
_entity_poly.entity_id
_entity_poly.type
_entity_poly.pdbx_seq_one_letter_code
_entity_poly.pdbx_strand_id
1 'polypeptide(L)'
;MTATLTEDTATRLSTAHSLAMARSDIHNAVNADDDHRRRQYALSARDNAVTVILEPTSDRDQREHAEYYLADAEGILATTSTTE
;
A
#
# COMPACT_ATOMS: atom_id res chain seq x y z
N MET A 1 4.96 28.48 16.56
CA MET A 1 4.32 27.22 17.03
C MET A 1 3.15 26.80 16.14
N THR A 2 3.22 27.01 14.81
CA THR A 2 2.12 26.67 13.86
C THR A 2 2.54 25.65 12.79
N ALA A 3 3.84 25.39 12.62
CA ALA A 3 4.35 24.47 11.59
C ALA A 3 3.97 23.00 11.88
N THR A 4 3.99 22.57 13.15
CA THR A 4 3.79 21.18 13.56
C THR A 4 2.38 20.63 13.30
N LEU A 5 1.34 21.48 13.32
CA LEU A 5 -0.04 21.04 13.05
C LEU A 5 -0.33 20.85 11.56
N THR A 6 0.27 21.69 10.70
CA THR A 6 0.11 21.60 9.24
C THR A 6 0.87 20.40 8.67
N GLU A 7 2.05 20.09 9.21
CA GLU A 7 2.83 18.92 8.83
C GLU A 7 2.11 17.61 9.23
N ASP A 8 1.61 17.50 10.46
CA ASP A 8 0.87 16.31 10.93
C ASP A 8 -0.39 16.03 10.09
N THR A 9 -1.15 17.08 9.75
CA THR A 9 -2.34 16.93 8.90
C THR A 9 -1.99 16.53 7.47
N ALA A 10 -0.92 17.07 6.89
CA ALA A 10 -0.45 16.67 5.56
C ALA A 10 0.02 15.20 5.53
N THR A 11 0.77 14.77 6.57
CA THR A 11 1.23 13.38 6.68
C THR A 11 0.06 12.42 6.82
N ARG A 12 -0.95 12.74 7.64
CA ARG A 12 -2.16 11.91 7.77
C ARG A 12 -2.97 11.81 6.48
N LEU A 13 -3.03 12.89 5.70
CA LEU A 13 -3.64 12.85 4.37
C LEU A 13 -2.82 11.97 3.40
N SER A 14 -1.50 12.03 3.50
CA SER A 14 -0.59 11.18 2.72
C SER A 14 -0.77 9.70 3.06
N THR A 15 -0.81 9.33 4.35
CA THR A 15 -0.99 7.92 4.75
C THR A 15 -2.36 7.39 4.39
N ALA A 16 -3.41 8.20 4.54
CA ALA A 16 -4.77 7.84 4.08
C ALA A 16 -4.82 7.62 2.55
N HIS A 17 -4.12 8.46 1.78
CA HIS A 17 -4.01 8.30 0.34
C HIS A 17 -3.26 7.01 -0.03
N SER A 18 -2.11 6.74 0.60
CA SER A 18 -1.35 5.51 0.38
C SER A 18 -2.16 4.26 0.72
N LEU A 19 -2.93 4.25 1.81
CA LEU A 19 -3.83 3.13 2.13
C LEU A 19 -4.91 2.93 1.06
N ALA A 20 -5.52 4.01 0.57
CA ALA A 20 -6.52 3.93 -0.48
C ALA A 20 -5.93 3.39 -1.80
N MET A 21 -4.72 3.84 -2.15
CA MET A 21 -3.99 3.35 -3.33
C MET A 21 -3.62 1.87 -3.19
N ALA A 22 -3.06 1.46 -2.04
CA ALA A 22 -2.73 0.06 -1.78
C ALA A 22 -3.94 -0.86 -1.94
N ARG A 23 -5.08 -0.48 -1.35
CA ARG A 23 -6.33 -1.24 -1.47
C ARG A 23 -6.81 -1.31 -2.93
N SER A 24 -6.80 -0.19 -3.64
CA SER A 24 -7.21 -0.13 -5.04
C SER A 24 -6.32 -1.02 -5.91
N ASP A 25 -5.00 -0.99 -5.68
CA ASP A 25 -4.04 -1.75 -6.46
C ASP A 25 -4.14 -3.25 -6.17
N ILE A 26 -4.43 -3.67 -4.94
CA ILE A 26 -4.75 -5.09 -4.65
C ILE A 26 -5.99 -5.53 -5.46
N HIS A 27 -7.05 -4.72 -5.46
CA HIS A 27 -8.25 -5.02 -6.26
C HIS A 27 -7.94 -5.08 -7.77
N ASN A 28 -7.10 -4.18 -8.28
CA ASN A 28 -6.69 -4.20 -9.68
C ASN A 28 -5.82 -5.42 -10.00
N ALA A 29 -4.92 -5.81 -9.10
CA ALA A 29 -4.08 -6.99 -9.26
C ALA A 29 -4.92 -8.27 -9.35
N VAL A 30 -5.90 -8.44 -8.45
CA VAL A 30 -6.81 -9.60 -8.45
C VAL A 30 -7.61 -9.70 -9.75
N ASN A 31 -8.01 -8.56 -10.32
CA ASN A 31 -8.83 -8.52 -11.54
C ASN A 31 -8.00 -8.39 -12.83
N ALA A 32 -6.67 -8.45 -12.76
CA ALA A 32 -5.84 -8.27 -13.94
C ALA A 32 -5.87 -9.51 -14.87
N ASP A 33 -6.13 -9.24 -16.16
CA ASP A 33 -6.23 -10.26 -17.22
C ASP A 33 -4.89 -10.92 -17.57
N ASP A 34 -3.76 -10.30 -17.21
CA ASP A 34 -2.41 -10.80 -17.52
C ASP A 34 -1.46 -10.66 -16.32
N ASP A 35 -0.43 -11.52 -16.30
CA ASP A 35 0.52 -11.63 -15.20
C ASP A 35 1.38 -10.37 -15.05
N HIS A 36 1.65 -9.67 -16.16
CA HIS A 36 2.43 -8.43 -16.13
C HIS A 36 1.67 -7.34 -15.38
N ARG A 37 0.42 -7.08 -15.72
CA ARG A 37 -0.45 -6.12 -15.02
C ARG A 37 -0.68 -6.54 -13.58
N ARG A 38 -0.94 -7.82 -13.32
CA ARG A 38 -1.09 -8.37 -11.96
C ARG A 38 0.13 -8.03 -11.10
N ARG A 39 1.33 -8.29 -11.64
CA ARG A 39 2.60 -8.00 -10.96
C ARG A 39 2.82 -6.50 -10.75
N GLN A 40 2.52 -5.66 -11.73
CA GLN A 40 2.65 -4.20 -11.62
C GLN A 40 1.75 -3.62 -10.53
N TYR A 41 0.48 -4.02 -10.49
CA TYR A 41 -0.43 -3.58 -9.44
C TYR A 41 -0.01 -4.09 -8.06
N ALA A 42 0.44 -5.35 -7.94
CA ALA A 42 0.91 -5.88 -6.67
C ALA A 42 2.18 -5.16 -6.17
N LEU A 43 3.11 -4.78 -7.05
CA LEU A 43 4.27 -3.95 -6.68
C LEU A 43 3.85 -2.56 -6.20
N SER A 44 2.93 -1.90 -6.91
CA SER A 44 2.39 -0.60 -6.51
C SER A 44 1.70 -0.66 -5.15
N ALA A 45 0.89 -1.71 -4.90
CA ALA A 45 0.25 -1.93 -3.62
C ALA A 45 1.27 -2.10 -2.48
N ARG A 46 2.32 -2.89 -2.73
CA ARG A 46 3.41 -3.10 -1.77
C ARG A 46 4.09 -1.80 -1.39
N ASP A 47 4.47 -0.98 -2.36
CA ASP A 47 5.20 0.26 -2.13
C ASP A 47 4.33 1.29 -1.36
N ASN A 48 3.03 1.36 -1.69
CA ASN A 48 2.07 2.18 -0.94
C ASN A 48 1.89 1.69 0.50
N ALA A 49 1.80 0.38 0.74
CA ALA A 49 1.71 -0.18 2.09
C ALA A 49 2.98 0.11 2.91
N VAL A 50 4.16 -0.10 2.32
CA VAL A 50 5.46 0.18 2.95
C VAL A 50 5.59 1.66 3.32
N THR A 51 5.06 2.57 2.49
CA THR A 51 5.06 4.02 2.79
C THR A 51 4.37 4.31 4.12
N VAL A 52 3.25 3.66 4.41
CA VAL A 52 2.49 3.84 5.68
C VAL A 52 3.21 3.19 6.86
N ILE A 53 3.80 2.01 6.66
CA ILE A 53 4.55 1.29 7.71
C ILE A 53 5.78 2.08 8.16
N LEU A 54 6.49 2.71 7.21
CA LEU A 54 7.70 3.47 7.48
C LEU A 54 7.44 4.89 8.01
N GLU A 55 6.21 5.41 7.85
CA GLU A 55 5.83 6.73 8.37
C GLU A 55 5.73 6.70 9.91
N PRO A 56 6.61 7.42 10.64
CA PRO A 56 6.69 7.35 12.10
C PRO A 56 5.40 7.75 12.81
N THR A 57 4.61 8.64 12.20
CA THR A 57 3.38 9.19 12.79
C THR A 57 2.13 8.38 12.45
N SER A 58 2.24 7.34 11.61
CA SER A 58 1.13 6.42 11.33
C SER A 58 0.59 5.83 12.63
N ASP A 59 -0.72 5.95 12.83
CA ASP A 59 -1.39 5.35 13.96
C ASP A 59 -1.44 3.81 13.84
N ARG A 60 -1.87 3.17 14.92
CA ARG A 60 -1.89 1.70 14.99
C ARG A 60 -2.79 1.08 13.92
N ASP A 61 -3.99 1.63 13.72
CA ASP A 61 -4.98 1.08 12.79
C ASP A 61 -4.49 1.24 11.34
N GLN A 62 -3.85 2.36 11.02
CA GLN A 62 -3.21 2.59 9.73
C GLN A 62 -2.09 1.58 9.46
N ARG A 63 -1.24 1.28 10.45
CA ARG A 63 -0.19 0.26 10.32
C ARG A 63 -0.78 -1.14 10.16
N GLU A 64 -1.78 -1.50 10.96
CA GLU A 64 -2.45 -2.80 10.85
C GLU A 64 -3.05 -2.97 9.44
N HIS A 65 -3.73 -1.95 8.89
CA HIS A 65 -4.20 -1.99 7.51
C HIS A 65 -3.08 -2.10 6.48
N ALA A 66 -1.99 -1.36 6.64
CA ALA A 66 -0.85 -1.43 5.73
C ALA A 66 -0.17 -2.80 5.76
N GLU A 67 -0.04 -3.42 6.93
CA GLU A 67 0.50 -4.77 7.09
C GLU A 67 -0.38 -5.82 6.39
N TYR A 68 -1.71 -5.71 6.50
CA TYR A 68 -2.63 -6.56 5.74
C TYR A 68 -2.45 -6.38 4.23
N TYR A 69 -2.36 -5.15 3.75
CA TYR A 69 -2.18 -4.88 2.31
C TYR A 69 -0.81 -5.33 1.80
N LEU A 70 0.24 -5.21 2.62
CA LEU A 70 1.56 -5.74 2.31
C LEU A 70 1.53 -7.26 2.13
N ALA A 71 0.89 -7.98 3.06
CA ALA A 71 0.77 -9.43 3.00
C ALA A 71 -0.01 -9.89 1.75
N ASP A 72 -1.11 -9.22 1.42
CA ASP A 72 -1.89 -9.50 0.21
C ASP A 72 -1.06 -9.28 -1.06
N ALA A 73 -0.36 -8.15 -1.15
CA ALA A 73 0.50 -7.81 -2.29
C ALA A 73 1.63 -8.83 -2.48
N GLU A 74 2.30 -9.24 -1.39
CA GLU A 74 3.36 -10.24 -1.42
C GLU A 74 2.84 -11.63 -1.83
N GLY A 75 1.64 -12.01 -1.36
CA GLY A 75 0.98 -13.23 -1.79
C GLY A 75 0.74 -13.26 -3.30
N ILE A 76 0.23 -12.16 -3.87
CA ILE A 76 0.03 -12.03 -5.32
C ILE A 76 1.38 -12.10 -6.07
N LEU A 77 2.42 -11.41 -5.59
CA LEU A 77 3.74 -11.44 -6.22
C LEU A 77 4.35 -12.84 -6.26
N ALA A 78 4.20 -13.62 -5.18
CA ALA A 78 4.66 -15.00 -5.12
C ALA A 78 3.98 -15.89 -6.19
N THR A 79 2.68 -15.68 -6.44
CA THR A 79 1.97 -16.43 -7.50
C THR A 79 2.46 -16.08 -8.90
N THR A 80 2.70 -14.79 -9.19
CA THR A 80 3.19 -14.36 -10.52
C THR A 80 4.63 -14.79 -10.79
N SER A 81 5.46 -14.94 -9.76
CA SER A 81 6.87 -15.35 -9.90
C SER A 81 7.04 -16.85 -10.21
N THR A 82 5.98 -17.65 -10.00
CA THR A 82 6.00 -19.10 -10.28
C THR A 82 5.58 -19.42 -11.72
N THR A 83 5.11 -18.42 -12.49
CA THR A 83 4.48 -18.62 -13.81
C THR A 83 5.43 -18.33 -14.99
N GLU A 84 6.68 -17.93 -14.73
CA GLU A 84 7.77 -17.78 -15.71
C GLU A 84 8.67 -19.02 -15.76
#